data_AF-A0A8S9WH86-F1
#
_entry.id   AF-A0A8S9WH86-F1
#
_cell.length_a   1.000
_cell.length_b   1.000
_cell.length_c   1.000
_cell.angle_alpha   90.00
_cell.angle_beta   90.00
_cell.angle_gamma   90.00
#
_symmetry.space_group_name_H-M   'P 1'
#
loop_
_entity.id
_entity.type
_entity.pdbx_description
1 polymer ?
#
loop_
_entity_poly.entity_id
_entity_poly.type
_entity_poly.pdbx_seq_one_letter_code
_entity_poly.pdbx_strand_id
1 'polypeptide(L)'
;MQGRYELKGDRIVFYPPVTLTISSPFDRFMQELANTMLQKGNLELAGCKVYVANIRVLPEVQIEDEIKINMLSPVVVYSTLETKEGKKKTYYYSPFESEFTDSLDNNLRKKYKAFYGKEARARKLVLETVGRPREKILNYRGTIIKGWMGRFVLNGNKKLLKLGYDCGIGAKNSQGFGMLEVLKDGRG
;
A
#
# COMPACT_ATOMS: atom_id res chain seq x y z
N MET A 1 -1.14 -6.58 8.63
CA MET A 1 -1.99 -7.40 9.50
C MET A 1 -2.91 -6.48 10.29
N GLN A 2 -4.16 -6.91 10.46
CA GLN A 2 -5.18 -6.25 11.26
C GLN A 2 -5.68 -7.23 12.32
N GLY A 3 -5.94 -6.75 13.52
CA GLY A 3 -6.37 -7.58 14.65
C GLY A 3 -6.02 -6.91 15.97
N ARG A 4 -6.43 -7.53 17.07
CA ARG A 4 -6.02 -7.07 18.40
C ARG A 4 -4.53 -7.32 18.56
N TYR A 5 -3.81 -6.31 19.03
CA TYR A 5 -2.38 -6.44 19.29
C TYR A 5 -1.96 -5.61 20.51
N GLU A 6 -0.79 -5.93 21.02
CA GLU A 6 -0.07 -5.14 22.01
C GLU A 6 1.39 -4.96 21.59
N LEU A 7 2.00 -3.88 22.06
CA LEU A 7 3.44 -3.66 21.91
C LEU A 7 4.13 -4.17 23.17
N LYS A 8 5.04 -5.14 23.02
CA LYS A 8 5.87 -5.67 24.10
C LYS A 8 7.34 -5.45 23.73
N GLY A 9 7.90 -4.35 24.23
CA GLY A 9 9.25 -3.93 23.88
C GLY A 9 9.38 -3.61 22.40
N ASP A 10 10.25 -4.33 21.70
CA ASP A 10 10.48 -4.23 20.25
C ASP A 10 9.56 -5.13 19.41
N ARG A 11 8.67 -5.90 20.05
CA ARG A 11 7.78 -6.86 19.39
C ARG A 11 6.34 -6.37 19.36
N ILE A 12 5.65 -6.74 18.29
CA ILE A 12 4.20 -6.62 18.17
C ILE A 12 3.62 -8.02 18.39
N VAL A 13 2.79 -8.17 19.42
CA VAL A 13 2.12 -9.43 19.73
C VAL A 13 0.67 -9.32 19.28
N PHE A 14 0.30 -10.12 18.28
CA PHE A 14 -1.08 -10.20 17.78
C PHE A 14 -1.83 -11.33 18.49
N TYR A 15 -3.12 -11.08 18.76
CA TYR A 15 -4.04 -12.06 19.32
C TYR A 15 -5.01 -12.55 18.24
N PRO A 16 -5.24 -13.87 18.12
CA PRO A 16 -6.24 -14.38 17.18
C PRO A 16 -7.65 -13.82 17.46
N PRO A 17 -8.48 -13.65 16.42
CA PRO A 17 -8.16 -13.79 15.00
C PRO A 17 -7.38 -12.59 14.44
N VAL A 18 -6.51 -12.86 13.47
CA VAL A 18 -5.73 -11.83 12.74
C VAL A 18 -6.07 -11.95 11.27
N THR A 19 -6.22 -10.81 10.59
CA THR A 19 -6.45 -10.72 9.15
C THR A 19 -5.20 -10.20 8.44
N LEU A 20 -4.82 -10.89 7.37
CA LEU A 20 -3.79 -10.46 6.44
C LEU A 20 -4.41 -10.31 5.06
N THR A 21 -4.46 -9.08 4.55
CA THR A 21 -4.93 -8.79 3.21
C THR A 21 -3.74 -8.69 2.26
N ILE A 22 -3.82 -9.36 1.11
CA ILE A 22 -2.79 -9.39 0.08
C ILE A 22 -3.47 -9.05 -1.24
N SER A 23 -2.82 -8.21 -2.04
CA SER A 23 -3.28 -7.82 -3.37
C SER A 23 -2.10 -7.82 -4.33
N SER A 24 -2.35 -8.19 -5.59
CA SER A 24 -1.36 -8.20 -6.65
C SER A 24 -2.06 -8.05 -8.00
N PRO A 25 -1.46 -7.35 -8.98
CA PRO A 25 -1.99 -7.29 -10.34
C PRO A 25 -1.71 -8.57 -11.14
N PHE A 26 -1.06 -9.58 -10.53
CA PHE A 26 -0.78 -10.87 -11.16
C PHE A 26 -1.67 -11.97 -10.58
N ASP A 27 -2.73 -12.33 -11.31
CA ASP A 27 -3.71 -13.33 -10.86
C ASP A 27 -3.08 -14.69 -10.57
N ARG A 28 -2.15 -15.14 -11.43
CA ARG A 28 -1.43 -16.42 -11.25
C ARG A 28 -0.70 -16.46 -9.90
N PHE A 29 -0.05 -15.36 -9.52
CA PHE A 29 0.63 -15.27 -8.23
C PHE A 29 -0.37 -15.39 -7.07
N MET A 30 -1.52 -14.72 -7.15
CA MET A 30 -2.56 -14.79 -6.12
C MET A 30 -3.13 -16.21 -5.98
N GLN A 31 -3.36 -16.90 -7.11
CA GLN A 31 -3.83 -18.28 -7.13
C GLN A 31 -2.81 -19.25 -6.52
N GLU A 32 -1.54 -19.17 -6.93
CA GLU A 32 -0.47 -20.01 -6.39
C GLU A 32 -0.26 -19.77 -4.88
N LEU A 33 -0.34 -18.50 -4.45
CA LEU A 33 -0.24 -18.12 -3.05
C LEU A 33 -1.40 -18.70 -2.23
N ALA A 34 -2.65 -18.54 -2.69
CA ALA A 34 -3.83 -19.08 -2.02
C ALA A 34 -3.78 -20.61 -1.91
N ASN A 35 -3.43 -21.30 -3.01
CA ASN A 35 -3.28 -22.75 -3.03
C ASN A 35 -2.21 -23.23 -2.05
N THR A 36 -1.06 -22.54 -1.99
CA THR A 36 0.02 -22.86 -1.05
C THR A 36 -0.43 -22.68 0.40
N MET A 37 -1.20 -21.62 0.69
CA MET A 37 -1.74 -21.36 2.03
C MET A 37 -2.77 -22.41 2.46
N LEU A 38 -3.58 -22.95 1.53
CA LEU A 38 -4.56 -24.00 1.82
C LEU A 38 -3.92 -25.37 2.00
N GLN A 39 -2.90 -25.70 1.22
CA GLN A 39 -2.22 -27.01 1.29
C GLN A 39 -1.33 -27.14 2.52
N LYS A 40 -0.67 -26.04 2.94
CA LYS A 40 0.19 -26.04 4.12
C LYS A 40 -0.65 -25.81 5.38
N GLY A 41 -1.07 -26.90 6.03
CA GLY A 41 -1.83 -26.86 7.29
C GLY A 41 -1.11 -26.13 8.45
N ASN A 42 0.21 -25.92 8.35
CA ASN A 42 0.99 -25.09 9.26
C ASN A 42 1.82 -24.08 8.45
N LEU A 43 1.51 -22.79 8.60
CA LEU A 43 2.32 -21.71 8.06
C LEU A 43 3.21 -21.14 9.17
N GLU A 44 4.35 -20.56 8.79
CA GLU A 44 5.21 -19.83 9.71
C GLU A 44 5.22 -18.35 9.31
N LEU A 45 4.88 -17.48 10.26
CA LEU A 45 4.89 -16.04 10.08
C LEU A 45 5.69 -15.39 11.21
N ALA A 46 6.82 -14.76 10.85
CA ALA A 46 7.73 -14.13 11.80
C ALA A 46 8.18 -15.05 12.97
N GLY A 47 8.43 -16.33 12.68
CA GLY A 47 8.80 -17.33 13.68
C GLY A 47 7.64 -17.95 14.45
N CYS A 48 6.40 -17.51 14.19
CA CYS A 48 5.19 -18.05 14.82
C CYS A 48 4.49 -19.03 13.90
N LYS A 49 4.13 -20.22 14.41
CA LYS A 49 3.22 -21.13 13.72
C LYS A 49 1.82 -20.54 13.70
N VAL A 50 1.23 -20.44 12.52
CA VAL A 50 -0.13 -19.94 12.30
C VAL A 50 -0.91 -20.92 11.43
N TYR A 51 -2.22 -20.98 11.65
CA TYR A 51 -3.14 -21.76 10.83
C TYR A 51 -4.04 -20.82 10.04
N VAL A 52 -4.37 -21.19 8.81
CA VAL A 52 -5.28 -20.42 7.95
C VAL A 52 -6.70 -20.85 8.30
N ALA A 53 -7.43 -20.00 9.02
CA ALA A 53 -8.83 -20.27 9.36
C ALA A 53 -9.78 -20.14 8.16
N ASN A 54 -9.52 -19.18 7.27
CA ASN A 54 -10.34 -18.89 6.10
C ASN A 54 -9.52 -18.07 5.09
N ILE A 55 -9.79 -18.27 3.79
CA ILE A 55 -9.35 -17.39 2.71
C ILE A 55 -10.59 -16.81 2.03
N ARG A 56 -10.69 -15.48 1.98
CA ARG A 56 -11.78 -14.77 1.31
C ARG A 56 -11.24 -13.98 0.15
N VAL A 57 -11.82 -14.20 -1.03
CA VAL A 57 -11.60 -13.34 -2.20
C VAL A 57 -12.55 -12.16 -2.10
N LEU A 58 -12.00 -10.95 -2.15
CA LEU A 58 -12.83 -9.74 -2.15
C LEU A 58 -13.41 -9.53 -3.56
N PRO A 59 -14.68 -9.06 -3.67
CA PRO A 59 -15.28 -8.78 -4.96
C PRO A 59 -14.50 -7.68 -5.68
N GLU A 60 -14.52 -7.72 -7.02
CA GLU A 60 -13.90 -6.68 -7.82
C GLU A 60 -14.56 -5.33 -7.56
N VAL A 61 -13.73 -4.30 -7.46
CA VAL A 61 -14.16 -2.92 -7.25
C VAL A 61 -14.13 -2.19 -8.57
N GLN A 62 -15.22 -1.49 -8.90
CA GLN A 62 -15.25 -0.57 -10.03
C GLN A 62 -14.40 0.67 -9.70
N ILE A 63 -13.38 0.91 -10.54
CA ILE A 63 -12.48 2.05 -10.43
C ILE A 63 -12.82 3.05 -11.53
N GLU A 64 -13.30 4.22 -11.10
CA GLU A 64 -13.56 5.36 -11.96
C GLU A 64 -12.36 6.32 -11.98
N ASP A 65 -12.48 7.42 -12.73
CA ASP A 65 -11.45 8.46 -12.81
C ASP A 65 -11.35 9.29 -11.51
N GLU A 66 -12.29 9.14 -10.58
CA GLU A 66 -12.21 9.64 -9.22
C GLU A 66 -12.63 8.56 -8.22
N ILE A 67 -11.83 8.33 -7.18
CA ILE A 67 -12.13 7.36 -6.12
C ILE A 67 -11.81 7.93 -4.74
N LYS A 68 -12.67 7.65 -3.77
CA LYS A 68 -12.38 7.84 -2.35
C LYS A 68 -11.72 6.59 -1.81
N ILE A 69 -10.61 6.75 -1.11
CA ILE A 69 -9.83 5.63 -0.59
C ILE A 69 -9.58 5.77 0.90
N ASN A 70 -9.35 4.64 1.56
CA ASN A 70 -8.80 4.56 2.90
C ASN A 70 -7.53 3.69 2.87
N MET A 71 -6.46 4.16 3.49
CA MET A 71 -5.20 3.40 3.54
C MET A 71 -5.31 2.25 4.53
N LEU A 72 -5.04 1.03 4.06
CA LEU A 72 -4.91 -0.18 4.89
C LEU A 72 -3.48 -0.35 5.43
N SER A 73 -2.51 0.27 4.77
CA SER A 73 -1.11 0.37 5.19
C SER A 73 -0.53 1.73 4.81
N PRO A 74 0.52 2.22 5.48
CA PRO A 74 1.01 3.58 5.24
C PRO A 74 1.46 3.76 3.78
N VAL A 75 0.98 4.82 3.11
CA VAL A 75 1.55 5.22 1.83
C VAL A 75 2.89 5.90 2.07
N VAL A 76 3.93 5.42 1.40
CA VAL A 76 5.31 5.91 1.53
C VAL A 76 5.70 6.60 0.24
N VAL A 77 6.09 7.87 0.33
CA VAL A 77 6.57 8.66 -0.80
C VAL A 77 7.87 9.32 -0.37
N TYR A 78 8.94 9.13 -1.13
CA TYR A 78 10.25 9.67 -0.79
C TYR A 78 11.09 9.97 -2.02
N SER A 79 12.06 10.85 -1.84
CA SER A 79 13.18 11.07 -2.75
C SER A 79 14.50 10.90 -2.02
N THR A 80 15.57 10.71 -2.78
CA THR A 80 16.94 10.77 -2.27
C THR A 80 17.52 12.11 -2.69
N LEU A 81 17.78 12.98 -1.71
CA LEU A 81 18.38 14.29 -1.89
C LEU A 81 19.88 14.21 -1.63
N GLU A 82 20.65 15.03 -2.31
CA GLU A 82 22.08 15.21 -2.03
C GLU A 82 22.25 16.39 -1.08
N THR A 83 23.00 16.20 0.00
CA THR A 83 23.33 17.29 0.91
C THR A 83 24.43 18.17 0.31
N LYS A 84 24.62 19.37 0.88
CA LYS A 84 25.74 20.25 0.53
C LYS A 84 27.12 19.59 0.72
N GLU A 85 27.20 18.50 1.48
CA GLU A 85 28.40 17.70 1.73
C GLU A 85 28.52 16.49 0.78
N GLY A 86 27.70 16.38 -0.26
CA GLY A 86 27.69 15.25 -1.20
C GLY A 86 27.10 13.95 -0.64
N LYS A 87 26.52 13.97 0.56
CA LYS A 87 25.90 12.78 1.18
C LYS A 87 24.47 12.62 0.68
N LYS A 88 24.06 11.37 0.42
CA LYS A 88 22.67 11.06 0.07
C LYS A 88 21.81 10.96 1.34
N LYS A 89 20.70 11.69 1.36
CA LYS A 89 19.69 11.64 2.44
C LYS A 89 18.32 11.33 1.87
N THR A 90 17.63 10.38 2.48
CA THR A 90 16.24 10.08 2.10
C THR A 90 15.31 11.10 2.76
N TYR A 91 14.49 11.77 1.95
CA TYR A 91 13.44 12.67 2.40
C TYR A 91 12.07 12.04 2.13
N TYR A 92 11.27 11.87 3.17
CA TYR A 92 9.92 11.34 3.07
C TYR A 92 8.93 12.49 3.04
N TYR A 93 8.14 12.57 1.95
CA TYR A 93 7.20 13.67 1.73
C TYR A 93 5.94 13.53 2.58
N SER A 94 5.40 14.66 2.98
CA SER A 94 4.07 14.85 3.57
C SER A 94 3.01 14.95 2.47
N PRO A 95 1.77 14.45 2.66
CA PRO A 95 0.67 14.62 1.71
C PRO A 95 0.24 16.08 1.53
N PHE A 96 0.76 17.00 2.35
CA PHE A 96 0.57 18.44 2.20
C PHE A 96 1.61 19.12 1.29
N GLU A 97 2.60 18.37 0.82
CA GLU A 97 3.63 18.85 -0.12
C GLU A 97 3.24 18.45 -1.55
N SER A 98 3.46 19.34 -2.51
CA SER A 98 3.12 19.09 -3.92
C SER A 98 3.88 17.88 -4.51
N GLU A 99 5.10 17.71 -4.05
CA GLU A 99 6.04 16.66 -4.43
C GLU A 99 5.53 15.27 -4.05
N PHE A 100 4.63 15.18 -3.07
CA PHE A 100 3.98 13.92 -2.69
C PHE A 100 3.16 13.38 -3.86
N THR A 101 2.24 14.19 -4.38
CA THR A 101 1.37 13.82 -5.49
C THR A 101 2.17 13.60 -6.78
N ASP A 102 3.19 14.42 -7.02
CA ASP A 102 4.06 14.30 -8.20
C ASP A 102 4.87 13.01 -8.19
N SER A 103 5.45 12.68 -7.04
CA SER A 103 6.19 11.42 -6.88
C SER A 103 5.27 10.21 -6.94
N LEU A 104 4.03 10.34 -6.46
CA LEU A 104 3.01 9.29 -6.51
C LEU A 104 2.56 8.99 -7.95
N ASP A 105 2.25 10.04 -8.72
CA ASP A 105 1.92 9.93 -10.15
C ASP A 105 3.05 9.26 -10.94
N ASN A 106 4.28 9.74 -10.74
CA ASN A 106 5.47 9.16 -11.37
C ASN A 106 5.68 7.69 -10.98
N ASN A 107 5.44 7.34 -9.71
CA ASN A 107 5.52 5.95 -9.25
C ASN A 107 4.50 5.05 -9.97
N LEU A 108 3.25 5.49 -10.10
CA LEU A 108 2.22 4.73 -10.80
C LEU A 108 2.51 4.59 -12.30
N ARG A 109 3.01 5.64 -12.95
CA ARG A 109 3.42 5.57 -14.37
C ARG A 109 4.56 4.57 -14.58
N LYS A 110 5.57 4.58 -13.70
CA LYS A 110 6.68 3.61 -13.73
C LYS A 110 6.17 2.17 -13.54
N LYS A 111 5.25 1.95 -12.60
CA LYS A 111 4.58 0.65 -12.42
C LYS A 111 3.80 0.23 -13.66
N TYR A 112 3.05 1.16 -14.26
CA TYR A 112 2.29 0.90 -15.47
C TYR A 112 3.19 0.50 -16.64
N LYS A 113 4.30 1.21 -16.84
CA LYS A 113 5.30 0.86 -17.85
C LYS A 113 5.91 -0.52 -17.58
N ALA A 114 6.27 -0.81 -16.33
CA ALA A 114 6.84 -2.11 -15.96
C ALA A 114 5.85 -3.27 -16.15
N PHE A 115 4.56 -3.05 -15.88
CA PHE A 115 3.53 -4.08 -15.98
C PHE A 115 3.01 -4.28 -17.40
N TYR A 116 2.75 -3.20 -18.15
CA TYR A 116 2.15 -3.25 -19.48
C TYR A 116 3.16 -3.10 -20.64
N GLY A 117 4.43 -2.82 -20.34
CA GLY A 117 5.48 -2.63 -21.35
C GLY A 117 5.37 -1.32 -22.16
N LYS A 118 4.50 -0.38 -21.77
CA LYS A 118 4.26 0.88 -22.51
C LYS A 118 3.99 2.07 -21.59
N GLU A 119 4.26 3.26 -22.10
CA GLU A 119 4.02 4.51 -21.37
C GLU A 119 2.53 4.77 -21.14
N ALA A 120 2.20 5.31 -19.96
CA ALA A 120 0.86 5.76 -19.64
C ALA A 120 0.60 7.17 -20.21
N ARG A 121 -0.21 7.25 -21.28
CA ARG A 121 -0.76 8.52 -21.77
C ARG A 121 -1.99 8.89 -20.96
N ALA A 122 -1.77 9.57 -19.84
CA ALA A 122 -2.79 9.93 -18.88
C ALA A 122 -2.51 11.32 -18.30
N ARG A 123 -3.58 12.05 -17.95
CA ARG A 123 -3.48 13.27 -17.14
C ARG A 123 -2.79 12.98 -15.80
N LYS A 124 -2.23 14.02 -15.19
CA LYS A 124 -1.57 13.93 -13.88
C LYS A 124 -2.58 13.52 -12.81
N LEU A 125 -2.21 12.58 -11.95
CA LEU A 125 -2.96 12.24 -10.74
C LEU A 125 -3.04 13.47 -9.82
N VAL A 126 -4.21 13.70 -9.25
CA VAL A 126 -4.43 14.62 -8.14
C VAL A 126 -4.82 13.79 -6.92
N LEU A 127 -4.28 14.16 -5.76
CA LEU A 127 -4.58 13.55 -4.48
C LEU A 127 -4.96 14.65 -3.50
N GLU A 128 -6.12 14.48 -2.86
CA GLU A 128 -6.62 15.39 -1.84
C GLU A 128 -6.83 14.64 -0.52
N THR A 129 -6.48 15.27 0.60
CA THR A 129 -6.65 14.68 1.92
C THR A 129 -8.09 14.80 2.40
N VAL A 130 -8.70 13.69 2.82
CA VAL A 130 -10.00 13.70 3.49
C VAL A 130 -9.77 13.63 5.01
N GLY A 131 -10.00 14.77 5.67
CA GLY A 131 -9.67 14.94 7.08
C GLY A 131 -8.16 15.01 7.32
N ARG A 132 -7.72 14.67 8.53
CA ARG A 132 -6.30 14.77 8.92
C ARG A 132 -5.58 13.42 8.77
N PRO A 133 -4.71 13.24 7.76
CA PRO A 133 -3.87 12.05 7.67
C PRO A 133 -2.90 11.99 8.86
N ARG A 134 -2.53 10.77 9.24
CA ARG A 134 -1.66 10.47 10.38
C ARG A 134 -0.33 9.94 9.89
N GLU A 135 0.76 10.61 10.25
CA GLU A 135 2.11 10.12 10.01
C GLU A 135 2.34 8.83 10.82
N LYS A 136 3.01 7.86 10.20
CA LYS A 136 3.51 6.65 10.83
C LYS A 136 5.00 6.53 10.57
N ILE A 137 5.75 6.42 11.66
CA ILE A 137 7.19 6.18 11.66
C ILE A 137 7.39 4.72 12.04
N LEU A 138 8.02 3.95 11.16
CA LEU A 138 8.28 2.52 11.35
C LEU A 138 9.78 2.26 11.24
N ASN A 139 10.31 1.41 12.11
CA ASN A 139 11.64 0.85 11.96
C ASN A 139 11.53 -0.49 11.24
N TYR A 140 12.01 -0.54 10.00
CA TYR A 140 12.05 -1.76 9.20
C TYR A 140 13.50 -2.20 9.01
N ARG A 141 13.90 -3.27 9.72
CA ARG A 141 15.26 -3.84 9.64
C ARG A 141 16.37 -2.80 9.84
N GLY A 142 16.21 -1.91 10.82
CA GLY A 142 17.17 -0.83 11.13
C GLY A 142 17.03 0.43 10.27
N THR A 143 16.10 0.44 9.31
CA THR A 143 15.81 1.63 8.49
C THR A 143 14.53 2.31 8.96
N ILE A 144 14.61 3.61 9.25
CA ILE A 144 13.43 4.43 9.52
C ILE A 144 12.68 4.71 8.22
N ILE A 145 11.41 4.32 8.18
CA ILE A 145 10.47 4.57 7.09
C ILE A 145 9.35 5.44 7.65
N LYS A 146 9.08 6.56 6.96
CA LYS A 146 7.92 7.40 7.24
C LYS A 146 6.89 7.24 6.14
N GLY A 147 5.63 7.10 6.54
CA GLY A 147 4.51 7.02 5.62
C GLY A 147 3.25 7.56 6.26
N TRP A 148 2.17 7.62 5.50
CA TRP A 148 0.93 8.26 5.92
C TRP A 148 -0.25 7.30 5.87
N MET A 149 -1.03 7.29 6.95
CA MET A 149 -2.34 6.65 7.02
C MET A 149 -3.41 7.73 6.87
N GLY A 150 -4.52 7.41 6.23
CA GLY A 150 -5.62 8.37 6.11
C GLY A 150 -6.59 8.00 5.01
N ARG A 151 -7.55 8.90 4.82
CA ARG A 151 -8.48 8.88 3.70
C ARG A 151 -8.08 9.92 2.68
N PHE A 152 -8.21 9.59 1.41
CA PHE A 152 -7.84 10.48 0.32
C PHE A 152 -8.87 10.39 -0.80
N VAL A 153 -9.00 11.45 -1.59
CA VAL A 153 -9.64 11.41 -2.90
C VAL A 153 -8.53 11.36 -3.94
N LEU A 154 -8.58 10.37 -4.83
CA LEU A 154 -7.68 10.26 -5.96
C LEU A 154 -8.46 10.58 -7.23
N ASN A 155 -7.99 11.55 -8.00
CA ASN A 155 -8.57 11.94 -9.28
C ASN A 155 -7.50 11.78 -10.37
N GLY A 156 -7.74 10.91 -11.35
CA GLY A 156 -6.73 10.50 -12.31
C GLY A 156 -7.30 9.68 -13.46
N ASN A 157 -6.45 8.86 -14.09
CA ASN A 157 -6.89 7.91 -15.11
C ASN A 157 -7.22 6.57 -14.46
N LYS A 158 -8.41 6.02 -14.75
CA LYS A 158 -8.89 4.76 -14.19
C LYS A 158 -7.93 3.58 -14.29
N LYS A 159 -7.13 3.46 -15.36
CA LYS A 159 -6.16 2.34 -15.51
C LYS A 159 -4.98 2.48 -14.54
N LEU A 160 -4.52 3.70 -14.29
CA LEU A 160 -3.48 3.96 -13.29
C LEU A 160 -4.01 3.77 -11.87
N LEU A 161 -5.24 4.24 -11.61
CA LEU A 161 -5.90 4.07 -10.32
C LEU A 161 -6.16 2.58 -10.02
N LYS A 162 -6.62 1.81 -11.01
CA LYS A 162 -6.82 0.36 -10.90
C LYS A 162 -5.50 -0.36 -10.60
N LEU A 163 -4.42 -0.02 -11.32
CA LEU A 163 -3.10 -0.58 -11.01
C LEU A 163 -2.65 -0.22 -9.58
N GLY A 164 -2.88 1.02 -9.15
CA GLY A 164 -2.59 1.47 -7.78
C GLY A 164 -3.42 0.75 -6.71
N TYR A 165 -4.66 0.40 -7.00
CA TYR A 165 -5.50 -0.45 -6.15
C TYR A 165 -4.91 -1.88 -6.06
N ASP A 166 -4.54 -2.47 -7.20
CA ASP A 166 -4.09 -3.87 -7.26
C ASP A 166 -2.69 -4.07 -6.64
N CYS A 167 -1.74 -3.16 -6.87
CA CYS A 167 -0.35 -3.29 -6.39
C CYS A 167 0.03 -2.35 -5.23
N GLY A 168 -0.89 -1.49 -4.79
CA GLY A 168 -0.63 -0.42 -3.83
C GLY A 168 -0.04 0.84 -4.48
N ILE A 169 -0.24 1.97 -3.81
CA ILE A 169 0.28 3.29 -4.24
C ILE A 169 1.59 3.63 -3.51
N GLY A 170 2.43 4.46 -4.13
CA GLY A 170 3.70 4.88 -3.54
C GLY A 170 4.78 3.79 -3.58
N ALA A 171 5.75 3.89 -2.67
CA ALA A 171 6.92 3.02 -2.64
C ALA A 171 6.80 1.87 -1.64
N LYS A 172 7.72 0.90 -1.76
CA LYS A 172 7.89 -0.23 -0.83
C LYS A 172 6.68 -1.16 -0.71
N ASN A 173 5.88 -1.31 -1.77
CA ASN A 173 4.63 -2.08 -1.71
C ASN A 173 4.85 -3.56 -1.33
N SER A 174 5.87 -4.21 -1.88
CA SER A 174 6.24 -5.60 -1.53
C SER A 174 6.72 -5.76 -0.08
N GLN A 175 6.97 -4.67 0.64
CA GLN A 175 7.30 -4.65 2.07
C GLN A 175 6.07 -4.37 2.96
N GLY A 176 4.87 -4.33 2.38
CA GLY A 176 3.61 -4.14 3.09
C GLY A 176 3.14 -2.69 3.24
N PHE A 177 3.47 -1.83 2.27
CA PHE A 177 3.11 -0.40 2.26
C PHE A 177 2.18 -0.03 1.10
N GLY A 178 1.41 1.04 1.26
CA GLY A 178 0.63 1.63 0.18
C GLY A 178 -0.64 0.87 -0.24
N MET A 179 -1.00 -0.21 0.46
CA MET A 179 -2.28 -0.90 0.26
C MET A 179 -3.45 -0.03 0.71
N LEU A 180 -4.50 0.00 -0.09
CA LEU A 180 -5.68 0.83 0.11
C LEU A 180 -6.96 0.03 -0.14
N GLU A 181 -8.07 0.53 0.36
CA GLU A 181 -9.42 0.12 -0.02
C GLU A 181 -10.17 1.31 -0.64
N VAL A 182 -11.14 1.03 -1.50
CA VAL A 182 -12.03 2.04 -2.04
C VAL A 182 -13.25 2.14 -1.13
N LEU A 183 -13.58 3.36 -0.74
CA LEU A 183 -14.77 3.66 0.04
C LEU A 183 -15.95 3.76 -0.93
N LYS A 184 -16.97 2.94 -0.69
CA LYS A 184 -18.26 3.11 -1.37
C LYS A 184 -18.91 4.36 -0.78
N ASP A 185 -19.37 5.27 -1.63
CA ASP A 185 -20.25 6.33 -1.17
C ASP A 185 -21.51 5.68 -0.59
N GLY A 186 -21.72 5.85 0.72
CA GLY A 186 -22.83 5.27 1.43
C GLY A 186 -24.16 5.76 0.88
N ARG A 187 -24.77 4.96 0.01
CA ARG A 187 -26.21 4.77 -0.02
C ARG A 187 -26.46 3.30 0.32
N GLY A 188 -26.71 3.06 1.60
CA GLY A 188 -27.01 1.78 2.21
C GLY A 188 -27.30 2.01 3.68
#